data_AF-A0A959V5I4-F1
#
_entry.id   AF-A0A959V5I4-F1
#
_cell.length_a   1.000
_cell.length_b   1.000
_cell.length_c   1.000
_cell.angle_alpha   90.00
_cell.angle_beta   90.00
_cell.angle_gamma   90.00
#
_symmetry.space_group_name_H-M   'P 1'
#
loop_
_entity.id
_entity.type
_entity.pdbx_description
1 polymer ?
#
loop_
_entity_poly.entity_id
_entity_poly.type
_entity_poly.pdbx_seq_one_letter_code
_entity_poly.pdbx_strand_id
1 'polypeptide(L)'
;MLQQDGVSGGIEELPGRVKRYGDAKRKALDVAEYMAGSGIEQRTAKTVSQCGEYLAFRHYFTVNEVRLHGSMLCRKHLLCPLCAIRRGAKALKAYLDRWEVIRAEKTALRPFLVTLTVKDGPDLAERFRHLHKAQRELWMRKHRGRGSSLDRVEGAVWSYEVKRGSGSGEWHPHLHMIALAEHQPDAGQLAVEWKAITGDSHVVDVRLISQEDPASGFIEVFKYAVKFSDQPEADTVHCWLTLRGKRLVASAGCFRGVNVPDELDDALELPFVTLFYRYLHGRGYSLDRGMGHRPM
;
A
#
# COMPACT_ATOMS: atom_id res chain seq x y z
N MET A 1 -17.06 -0.58 -0.43
CA MET A 1 -16.66 -1.11 -1.75
C MET A 1 -15.47 -0.30 -2.26
N LEU A 2 -14.27 -0.88 -2.20
CA LEU A 2 -13.02 -0.22 -2.61
C LEU A 2 -12.57 -0.82 -3.94
N GLN A 3 -13.03 -0.22 -5.04
CA GLN A 3 -12.75 -0.67 -6.40
C GLN A 3 -11.39 -0.12 -6.86
N GLN A 4 -10.45 -1.02 -7.11
CA GLN A 4 -9.18 -0.92 -7.85
C GLN A 4 -8.74 0.48 -8.38
N ASP A 5 -7.57 0.97 -7.94
CA ASP A 5 -6.81 2.06 -8.61
C ASP A 5 -5.54 1.57 -9.31
N GLY A 6 -5.15 0.31 -9.04
CA GLY A 6 -3.94 -0.33 -9.56
C GLY A 6 -4.19 -1.43 -10.57
N VAL A 7 -5.44 -1.79 -10.80
CA VAL A 7 -5.85 -2.69 -11.87
C VAL A 7 -6.50 -1.82 -12.93
N SER A 8 -6.20 -2.11 -14.18
CA SER A 8 -6.92 -1.52 -15.29
C SER A 8 -8.43 -1.67 -15.13
N GLY A 9 -9.18 -0.67 -15.61
CA GLY A 9 -10.62 -0.65 -15.50
C GLY A 9 -11.24 0.01 -16.73
N GLY A 10 -12.51 -0.29 -16.97
CA GLY A 10 -13.25 0.23 -18.12
C GLY A 10 -13.45 1.75 -18.10
N ILE A 11 -13.87 2.32 -19.24
CA ILE A 11 -14.16 3.76 -19.34
C ILE A 11 -15.26 4.21 -18.36
N GLU A 12 -16.21 3.33 -18.06
CA GLU A 12 -17.31 3.60 -17.11
C GLU A 12 -16.85 3.75 -15.67
N GLU A 13 -15.71 3.15 -15.30
CA GLU A 13 -15.13 3.26 -13.95
C GLU A 13 -14.25 4.52 -13.79
N LEU A 14 -13.86 5.15 -14.90
CA LEU A 14 -12.95 6.29 -14.91
C LEU A 14 -13.45 7.48 -14.06
N PRO A 15 -14.74 7.88 -14.09
CA PRO A 15 -15.24 8.96 -13.24
C PRO A 15 -15.00 8.69 -11.74
N GLY A 16 -15.22 7.46 -11.28
CA GLY A 16 -14.96 7.06 -9.89
C GLY A 16 -13.47 7.12 -9.54
N ARG A 17 -12.60 6.68 -10.45
CA ARG A 17 -11.13 6.79 -10.29
C ARG A 17 -10.65 8.24 -10.23
N VAL A 18 -11.13 9.08 -11.14
CA VAL A 18 -10.81 10.51 -11.19
C VAL A 18 -11.27 11.22 -9.91
N LYS A 19 -12.48 10.91 -9.43
CA LYS A 19 -12.98 11.44 -8.16
C LYS A 19 -12.06 11.06 -6.99
N ARG A 20 -11.66 9.79 -6.87
CA ARG A 20 -10.76 9.34 -5.81
C ARG A 20 -9.40 10.01 -5.85
N TYR A 21 -8.79 10.17 -7.03
CA TYR A 21 -7.57 10.97 -7.16
C TYR A 21 -7.81 12.42 -6.75
N GLY A 22 -8.97 13.00 -7.06
CA GLY A 22 -9.35 14.34 -6.63
C GLY A 22 -9.46 14.46 -5.11
N ASP A 23 -10.07 13.47 -4.47
CA ASP A 23 -10.19 13.37 -3.01
C ASP A 23 -8.79 13.25 -2.35
N ALA A 24 -7.92 12.41 -2.91
CA ALA A 24 -6.54 12.26 -2.50
C ALA A 24 -5.70 13.53 -2.72
N LYS A 25 -5.94 14.27 -3.80
CA LYS A 25 -5.29 15.56 -4.07
C LYS A 25 -5.71 16.61 -3.04
N ARG A 26 -7.00 16.71 -2.69
CA ARG A 26 -7.48 17.62 -1.63
C ARG A 26 -6.77 17.35 -0.31
N LYS A 27 -6.75 16.10 0.13
CA LYS A 27 -6.08 15.75 1.39
C LYS A 27 -4.56 16.02 1.36
N ALA A 28 -3.91 15.87 0.20
CA ALA A 28 -2.51 16.27 0.03
C ALA A 28 -2.32 17.79 0.15
N LEU A 29 -3.28 18.60 -0.31
CA LEU A 29 -3.27 20.05 -0.15
C LEU A 29 -3.42 20.44 1.32
N ASP A 30 -4.35 19.82 2.05
CA ASP A 30 -4.55 20.07 3.49
C ASP A 30 -3.26 19.82 4.28
N VAL A 31 -2.58 18.70 4.01
CA VAL A 31 -1.27 18.38 4.62
C VAL A 31 -0.21 19.43 4.25
N ALA A 32 -0.15 19.85 2.99
CA ALA A 32 0.80 20.86 2.54
C ALA A 32 0.53 22.24 3.18
N GLU A 33 -0.73 22.62 3.33
CA GLU A 33 -1.14 23.87 3.98
C GLU A 33 -0.79 23.85 5.47
N TYR A 34 -1.08 22.74 6.17
CA TYR A 34 -0.66 22.55 7.57
C TYR A 34 0.87 22.67 7.73
N MET A 35 1.64 22.00 6.87
CA MET A 35 3.11 22.10 6.87
C MET A 35 3.57 23.55 6.65
N ALA A 36 2.98 24.24 5.68
CA ALA A 36 3.34 25.62 5.35
C ALA A 36 3.01 26.59 6.49
N GLY A 37 1.80 26.52 7.04
CA GLY A 37 1.36 27.33 8.18
C GLY A 37 2.14 27.06 9.46
N SER A 38 2.63 25.84 9.64
CA SER A 38 3.44 25.45 10.81
C SER A 38 4.94 25.72 10.66
N GLY A 39 5.41 26.22 9.52
CA GLY A 39 6.85 26.44 9.31
C GLY A 39 7.65 25.17 8.96
N ILE A 40 7.00 24.01 8.77
CA ILE A 40 7.66 22.70 8.70
C ILE A 40 7.98 22.35 7.23
N GLU A 41 9.26 22.14 6.92
CA GLU A 41 9.70 21.53 5.65
C GLU A 41 9.10 22.22 4.40
N GLN A 42 9.15 23.56 4.37
CA GLN A 42 8.49 24.43 3.40
C GLN A 42 8.67 24.05 1.92
N ARG A 43 9.88 23.63 1.55
CA ARG A 43 10.17 23.15 0.17
C ARG A 43 9.38 21.87 -0.15
N THR A 44 9.29 20.96 0.82
CA THR A 44 8.50 19.74 0.69
C THR A 44 7.01 20.07 0.63
N ALA A 45 6.52 20.98 1.47
CA ALA A 45 5.13 21.45 1.44
C ALA A 45 4.73 21.97 0.04
N LYS A 46 5.54 22.87 -0.55
CA LYS A 46 5.34 23.36 -1.93
C LYS A 46 5.33 22.24 -2.97
N THR A 47 6.20 21.24 -2.82
CA THR A 47 6.26 20.10 -3.74
C THR A 47 5.01 19.21 -3.61
N VAL A 48 4.52 19.00 -2.38
CA VAL A 48 3.30 18.22 -2.13
C VAL A 48 2.06 18.97 -2.65
N SER A 49 2.00 20.29 -2.47
CA SER A 49 0.85 21.09 -2.93
C SER A 49 0.68 21.07 -4.45
N GLN A 50 1.77 20.92 -5.21
CA GLN A 50 1.76 20.78 -6.67
C GLN A 50 1.61 19.33 -7.17
N CYS A 51 1.58 18.34 -6.28
CA CYS A 51 1.42 16.95 -6.71
C CYS A 51 0.04 16.78 -7.36
N GLY A 52 -0.04 16.18 -8.54
CA GLY A 52 -1.31 15.88 -9.20
C GLY A 52 -2.01 17.07 -9.84
N GLU A 53 -1.31 18.13 -10.26
CA GLU A 53 -1.98 19.21 -11.03
C GLU A 53 -2.68 18.72 -12.30
N TYR A 54 -2.20 17.61 -12.87
CA TYR A 54 -2.86 16.93 -13.97
C TYR A 54 -2.80 15.40 -13.84
N LEU A 55 -3.75 14.73 -14.50
CA LEU A 55 -3.76 13.30 -14.75
C LEU A 55 -4.00 13.07 -16.25
N ALA A 56 -3.19 12.23 -16.88
CA ALA A 56 -3.34 11.83 -18.27
C ALA A 56 -3.62 10.33 -18.32
N PHE A 57 -4.83 9.96 -18.71
CA PHE A 57 -5.23 8.58 -18.91
C PHE A 57 -5.13 8.21 -20.39
N ARG A 58 -4.75 6.97 -20.68
CA ARG A 58 -4.94 6.36 -22.00
C ARG A 58 -6.13 5.42 -21.92
N HIS A 59 -7.08 5.57 -22.83
CA HIS A 59 -8.18 4.63 -23.03
C HIS A 59 -7.91 3.82 -24.30
N TYR A 60 -7.54 2.56 -24.11
CA TYR A 60 -7.39 1.56 -25.15
C TYR A 60 -8.79 1.05 -25.51
N PHE A 61 -9.42 1.75 -26.44
CA PHE A 61 -10.86 1.60 -26.71
C PHE A 61 -11.23 0.26 -27.35
N THR A 62 -10.29 -0.44 -27.98
CA THR A 62 -10.50 -1.77 -28.58
C THR A 62 -10.73 -2.86 -27.54
N VAL A 63 -10.19 -2.68 -26.33
CA VAL A 63 -10.30 -3.63 -25.20
C VAL A 63 -11.01 -3.01 -24.00
N ASN A 64 -11.54 -1.79 -24.17
CA ASN A 64 -12.15 -0.98 -23.13
C ASN A 64 -11.28 -0.89 -21.85
N GLU A 65 -10.01 -0.53 -22.02
CA GLU A 65 -9.08 -0.48 -20.89
C GLU A 65 -8.54 0.92 -20.65
N VAL A 66 -8.67 1.44 -19.42
CA VAL A 66 -8.18 2.78 -19.06
C VAL A 66 -7.01 2.71 -18.09
N ARG A 67 -5.91 3.35 -18.45
CA ARG A 67 -4.68 3.39 -17.64
C ARG A 67 -4.20 4.79 -17.38
N LEU A 68 -3.79 5.05 -16.14
CA LEU A 68 -3.16 6.32 -15.77
C LEU A 68 -1.71 6.34 -16.28
N HIS A 69 -1.51 7.00 -17.42
CA HIS A 69 -0.24 7.04 -18.14
C HIS A 69 0.69 8.16 -17.65
N GLY A 70 0.14 9.35 -17.38
CA GLY A 70 0.91 10.53 -16.96
C GLY A 70 0.30 11.25 -15.76
N SER A 71 1.14 11.81 -14.90
CA SER A 71 0.72 12.71 -13.81
C SER A 71 1.93 13.40 -13.21
N MET A 72 1.75 14.62 -12.69
CA MET A 72 2.76 15.26 -11.85
C MET A 72 2.78 14.60 -10.45
N LEU A 73 3.92 14.09 -9.98
CA LEU A 73 4.00 13.36 -8.70
C LEU A 73 5.13 13.88 -7.82
N CYS A 74 4.83 14.21 -6.55
CA CYS A 74 5.84 14.59 -5.56
C CYS A 74 6.65 13.39 -5.02
N ARG A 75 6.12 12.16 -5.21
CA ARG A 75 6.69 10.88 -4.73
C ARG A 75 6.83 10.79 -3.19
N LYS A 76 6.21 11.71 -2.43
CA LYS A 76 6.17 11.72 -0.97
C LYS A 76 4.96 10.94 -0.45
N HIS A 77 4.93 9.63 -0.69
CA HIS A 77 3.79 8.75 -0.38
C HIS A 77 3.38 8.68 1.11
N LEU A 78 4.21 9.14 2.06
CA LEU A 78 3.79 9.26 3.48
C LEU A 78 3.06 10.58 3.80
N LEU A 79 3.14 11.56 2.89
CA LEU A 79 2.45 12.86 3.02
C LEU A 79 1.29 12.99 2.03
N CYS A 80 1.45 12.43 0.83
CA CYS A 80 0.56 12.65 -0.30
C CYS A 80 -0.25 11.39 -0.61
N PRO A 81 -1.56 11.36 -0.28
CA PRO A 81 -2.43 10.22 -0.57
C PRO A 81 -2.44 9.82 -2.05
N LEU A 82 -2.32 10.77 -2.99
CA LEU A 82 -2.27 10.47 -4.42
C LEU A 82 -1.03 9.62 -4.76
N CYS A 83 0.15 10.02 -4.28
CA CYS A 83 1.36 9.23 -4.46
C CYS A 83 1.31 7.89 -3.72
N ALA A 84 0.62 7.87 -2.57
CA ALA A 84 0.42 6.69 -1.77
C ALA A 84 -0.44 5.64 -2.49
N ILE A 85 -1.60 6.04 -3.04
CA ILE A 85 -2.48 5.19 -3.86
C ILE A 85 -1.69 4.58 -5.01
N ARG A 86 -0.95 5.42 -5.74
CA ARG A 86 -0.13 4.96 -6.88
C ARG A 86 0.95 3.96 -6.47
N ARG A 87 1.60 4.18 -5.33
CA ARG A 87 2.63 3.27 -4.81
C ARG A 87 2.02 1.94 -4.37
N GLY A 88 0.89 1.97 -3.67
CA GLY A 88 0.15 0.78 -3.24
C GLY A 88 -0.33 -0.04 -4.43
N ALA A 89 -0.92 0.62 -5.43
CA ALA A 89 -1.32 0.02 -6.71
C ALA A 89 -0.19 -0.75 -7.40
N LYS A 90 0.99 -0.12 -7.56
CA LYS A 90 2.16 -0.77 -8.17
C LYS A 90 2.68 -1.95 -7.34
N ALA A 91 2.69 -1.81 -6.01
CA ALA A 91 3.11 -2.90 -5.13
C ALA A 91 2.14 -4.08 -5.20
N LEU A 92 0.83 -3.82 -5.16
CA LEU A 92 -0.22 -4.82 -5.30
C LEU A 92 -0.05 -5.63 -6.58
N LYS A 93 0.04 -4.96 -7.74
CA LYS A 93 0.26 -5.63 -9.03
C LYS A 93 1.52 -6.51 -8.97
N ALA A 94 2.65 -5.93 -8.58
CA ALA A 94 3.92 -6.65 -8.56
C ALA A 94 3.95 -7.86 -7.62
N TYR A 95 3.09 -7.91 -6.59
CA TYR A 95 3.01 -9.09 -5.71
C TYR A 95 1.90 -10.07 -6.13
N LEU A 96 0.85 -9.61 -6.81
CA LEU A 96 -0.09 -10.50 -7.49
C LEU A 96 0.61 -11.25 -8.63
N ASP A 97 1.37 -10.56 -9.49
CA ASP A 97 2.12 -11.20 -10.57
C ASP A 97 3.10 -12.27 -10.02
N ARG A 98 3.76 -11.98 -8.88
CA ARG A 98 4.61 -12.98 -8.21
C ARG A 98 3.82 -14.15 -7.66
N TRP A 99 2.63 -13.89 -7.11
CA TRP A 99 1.76 -14.94 -6.61
C TRP A 99 1.30 -15.86 -7.74
N GLU A 100 1.01 -15.33 -8.93
CA GLU A 100 0.68 -16.12 -10.12
C GLU A 100 1.79 -17.13 -10.49
N VAL A 101 3.04 -16.67 -10.50
CA VAL A 101 4.19 -17.54 -10.75
C VAL A 101 4.34 -18.58 -9.63
N ILE A 102 4.32 -18.14 -8.37
CA ILE A 102 4.51 -19.03 -7.21
C ILE A 102 3.42 -20.10 -7.14
N ARG A 103 2.15 -19.76 -7.37
CA ARG A 103 1.04 -20.72 -7.26
C ARG A 103 1.06 -21.77 -8.37
N ALA A 104 1.60 -21.42 -9.54
CA ALA A 104 1.79 -22.35 -10.64
C ALA A 104 2.89 -23.39 -10.33
N GLU A 105 3.99 -22.96 -9.70
CA GLU A 105 5.11 -23.83 -9.34
C GLU A 105 4.87 -24.63 -8.05
N LYS A 106 4.21 -24.00 -7.06
CA LYS A 106 4.01 -24.53 -5.71
C LYS A 106 2.52 -24.67 -5.40
N THR A 107 1.89 -25.63 -6.06
CA THR A 107 0.43 -25.83 -6.07
C THR A 107 -0.19 -26.16 -4.71
N ALA A 108 0.60 -26.58 -3.74
CA ALA A 108 0.15 -26.83 -2.37
C ALA A 108 0.04 -25.55 -1.53
N LEU A 109 0.75 -24.47 -1.89
CA LEU A 109 0.75 -23.23 -1.11
C LEU A 109 -0.58 -22.49 -1.19
N ARG A 110 -0.95 -21.89 -0.07
CA ARG A 110 -2.12 -21.03 0.11
C ARG A 110 -1.70 -19.71 0.74
N PRO A 111 -2.32 -18.58 0.35
CA PRO A 111 -2.08 -17.30 0.98
C PRO A 111 -2.92 -17.14 2.25
N PHE A 112 -2.27 -16.76 3.35
CA PHE A 112 -2.92 -16.42 4.61
C PHE A 112 -2.62 -14.96 4.94
N LEU A 113 -3.66 -14.21 5.31
CA LEU A 113 -3.47 -12.91 5.93
C LEU A 113 -3.11 -13.12 7.39
N VAL A 114 -2.01 -12.51 7.80
CA VAL A 114 -1.55 -12.46 9.18
C VAL A 114 -1.43 -11.01 9.62
N THR A 115 -2.09 -10.65 10.71
CA THR A 115 -1.96 -9.32 11.32
C THR A 115 -1.25 -9.43 12.66
N LEU A 116 -0.21 -8.62 12.88
CA LEU A 116 0.50 -8.54 14.16
C LEU A 116 0.45 -7.11 14.69
N THR A 117 0.09 -6.95 15.95
CA THR A 117 0.01 -5.64 16.61
C THR A 117 0.93 -5.60 17.84
N VAL A 118 1.35 -4.41 18.24
CA VAL A 118 1.96 -4.16 19.57
C VAL A 118 1.02 -3.33 20.41
N LYS A 119 1.25 -3.29 21.72
CA LYS A 119 0.47 -2.41 22.60
C LYS A 119 0.67 -0.95 22.18
N ASP A 120 -0.43 -0.19 22.18
CA ASP A 120 -0.45 1.24 21.94
C ASP A 120 0.56 1.97 22.86
N GLY A 121 1.05 3.12 22.40
CA GLY A 121 1.87 3.98 23.23
C GLY A 121 2.04 5.39 22.70
N PRO A 122 2.54 6.31 23.54
CA PRO A 122 2.54 7.74 23.23
C PRO A 122 3.64 8.16 22.23
N ASP A 123 4.70 7.36 22.07
CA ASP A 123 5.84 7.66 21.18
C ASP A 123 5.82 6.76 19.94
N LEU A 124 5.58 7.37 18.77
CA LEU A 124 5.56 6.65 17.50
C LEU A 124 6.90 6.00 17.15
N ALA A 125 8.01 6.71 17.35
CA ALA A 125 9.33 6.23 16.97
C ALA A 125 9.71 4.99 17.78
N GLU A 126 9.37 5.00 19.07
CA GLU A 126 9.56 3.89 19.97
C GLU A 126 8.62 2.73 19.63
N ARG A 127 7.30 2.95 19.52
CA ARG A 127 6.35 1.89 19.18
C ARG A 127 6.65 1.23 17.83
N PHE A 128 7.05 2.01 16.82
CA PHE A 128 7.46 1.46 15.52
C PHE A 128 8.76 0.65 15.63
N ARG A 129 9.75 1.12 16.39
CA ARG A 129 11.00 0.39 16.62
C ARG A 129 10.75 -0.92 17.35
N HIS A 130 9.85 -0.93 18.33
CA HIS A 130 9.43 -2.11 19.07
C HIS A 130 8.82 -3.15 18.13
N LEU A 131 7.79 -2.77 17.36
CA LEU A 131 7.16 -3.64 16.36
C LEU A 131 8.16 -4.18 15.34
N HIS A 132 9.03 -3.31 14.80
CA HIS A 132 10.02 -3.71 13.81
C HIS A 132 11.07 -4.70 14.38
N LYS A 133 11.51 -4.50 15.63
CA LYS A 133 12.41 -5.45 16.31
C LYS A 133 11.72 -6.79 16.59
N ALA A 134 10.48 -6.76 17.07
CA ALA A 134 9.70 -7.97 17.35
C ALA A 134 9.45 -8.79 16.08
N GLN A 135 9.04 -8.13 15.00
CA GLN A 135 8.88 -8.76 13.69
C GLN A 135 10.19 -9.42 13.24
N ARG A 136 11.32 -8.71 13.36
CA ARG A 136 12.62 -9.25 12.94
C ARG A 136 13.00 -10.48 13.77
N GLU A 137 12.76 -10.44 15.09
CA GLU A 137 13.05 -11.57 15.97
C GLU A 137 12.18 -12.79 15.63
N LEU A 138 10.89 -12.61 15.33
CA LEU A 138 9.99 -13.69 14.89
C LEU A 138 10.57 -14.42 13.66
N TRP A 139 11.03 -13.68 12.66
CA TRP A 139 11.68 -14.27 11.48
C TRP A 139 13.04 -14.89 11.79
N MET A 140 13.83 -14.31 12.70
CA MET A 140 15.10 -14.91 13.11
C MET A 140 14.90 -16.22 13.88
N ARG A 141 13.82 -16.38 14.66
CA ARG A 141 13.49 -17.66 15.32
C ARG A 141 13.23 -18.76 14.31
N LYS A 142 12.40 -18.48 13.30
CA LYS A 142 12.19 -19.37 12.13
C LYS A 142 13.52 -19.75 11.47
N HIS A 143 14.38 -18.77 11.18
CA HIS A 143 15.67 -19.04 10.53
C HIS A 143 16.66 -19.84 11.40
N ARG A 144 16.59 -19.71 12.72
CA ARG A 144 17.45 -20.47 13.66
C ARG A 144 16.94 -21.90 13.90
N GLY A 145 15.76 -22.26 13.41
CA GLY A 145 15.19 -23.60 13.56
C GLY A 145 14.88 -23.99 15.00
N ARG A 146 14.53 -23.02 15.87
CA ARG A 146 14.24 -23.26 17.30
C ARG A 146 12.76 -23.56 17.60
N GLY A 147 11.99 -23.87 16.57
CA GLY A 147 10.53 -23.90 16.62
C GLY A 147 9.96 -22.48 16.51
N SER A 148 9.13 -22.26 15.49
CA SER A 148 8.37 -21.04 15.28
C SER A 148 7.02 -21.35 14.66
N SER A 149 6.01 -20.57 15.02
CA SER A 149 4.70 -20.56 14.36
C SER A 149 4.80 -20.28 12.84
N LEU A 150 5.92 -19.73 12.37
CA LEU A 150 6.20 -19.49 10.96
C LEU A 150 7.03 -20.59 10.28
N ASP A 151 7.36 -21.72 10.93
CA ASP A 151 8.28 -22.71 10.36
C ASP A 151 7.81 -23.25 9.00
N ARG A 152 6.50 -23.48 8.86
CA ARG A 152 5.86 -23.94 7.61
C ARG A 152 5.61 -22.84 6.58
N VAL A 153 5.94 -21.59 6.89
CA VAL A 153 5.82 -20.47 5.93
C VAL A 153 7.00 -20.51 4.97
N GLU A 154 6.71 -20.64 3.69
CA GLU A 154 7.70 -20.71 2.61
C GLU A 154 8.00 -19.35 1.98
N GLY A 155 7.09 -18.39 2.12
CA GLY A 155 7.27 -17.02 1.66
C GLY A 155 6.33 -16.07 2.39
N ALA A 156 6.76 -14.82 2.53
CA ALA A 156 5.86 -13.78 3.01
C ALA A 156 6.17 -12.42 2.40
N VAL A 157 5.17 -11.55 2.39
CA VAL A 157 5.30 -10.11 2.18
C VAL A 157 4.47 -9.39 3.21
N TRP A 158 5.02 -8.33 3.80
CA TRP A 158 4.32 -7.55 4.81
C TRP A 158 4.56 -6.07 4.65
N SER A 159 3.64 -5.30 5.20
CA SER A 159 3.70 -3.84 5.29
C SER A 159 3.31 -3.35 6.66
N TYR A 160 3.92 -2.25 7.09
CA TYR A 160 3.60 -1.59 8.35
C TYR A 160 2.55 -0.49 8.13
N GLU A 161 1.55 -0.46 9.00
CA GLU A 161 0.54 0.58 9.13
C GLU A 161 0.74 1.32 10.46
N VAL A 162 0.45 2.63 10.47
CA VAL A 162 0.37 3.42 11.70
C VAL A 162 -0.93 4.21 11.70
N LYS A 163 -1.62 4.18 12.83
CA LYS A 163 -2.82 4.97 13.12
C LYS A 163 -2.88 5.31 14.61
N ARG A 164 -3.87 6.09 15.02
CA ARG A 164 -4.27 6.20 16.43
C ARG A 164 -5.17 5.03 16.85
N GLY A 165 -4.99 4.51 18.05
CA GLY A 165 -5.87 3.51 18.63
C GLY A 165 -7.25 4.09 18.92
N SER A 166 -8.33 3.40 18.53
CA SER A 166 -9.71 3.90 18.61
C SER A 166 -10.26 4.10 20.02
N GLY A 167 -9.55 3.62 21.05
CA GLY A 167 -9.88 3.86 22.46
C GLY A 167 -8.81 4.59 23.26
N SER A 168 -7.54 4.52 22.84
CA SER A 168 -6.41 5.10 23.57
C SER A 168 -6.06 6.53 23.11
N GLY A 169 -6.28 6.84 21.82
CA GLY A 169 -5.71 8.03 21.19
C GLY A 169 -4.19 7.98 21.02
N GLU A 170 -3.55 6.86 21.38
CA GLU A 170 -2.11 6.64 21.30
C GLU A 170 -1.71 6.01 19.95
N TRP A 171 -0.41 5.95 19.66
CA TRP A 171 0.09 5.36 18.42
C TRP A 171 -0.08 3.85 18.43
N HIS A 172 -0.69 3.34 17.36
CA HIS A 172 -0.97 1.94 17.12
C HIS A 172 -0.29 1.47 15.82
N PRO A 173 1.04 1.28 15.82
CA PRO A 173 1.69 0.61 14.70
C PRO A 173 1.33 -0.88 14.69
N HIS A 174 1.00 -1.39 13.52
CA HIS A 174 0.75 -2.81 13.28
C HIS A 174 1.28 -3.19 11.91
N LEU A 175 1.35 -4.49 11.64
CA LEU A 175 1.68 -4.98 10.31
C LEU A 175 0.64 -5.96 9.82
N HIS A 176 0.44 -5.95 8.51
CA HIS A 176 -0.28 -6.97 7.79
C HIS A 176 0.70 -7.72 6.89
N MET A 177 0.53 -9.03 6.81
CA MET A 177 1.41 -9.95 6.11
C MET A 177 0.58 -10.93 5.28
N ILE A 178 0.98 -11.16 4.04
CA ILE A 178 0.62 -12.38 3.32
C ILE A 178 1.69 -13.42 3.66
N ALA A 179 1.30 -14.53 4.26
CA ALA A 179 2.15 -15.69 4.48
C ALA A 179 1.71 -16.84 3.54
N LEU A 180 2.66 -17.44 2.83
CA LEU A 180 2.42 -18.60 1.98
C LEU A 180 2.83 -19.86 2.73
N ALA A 181 1.87 -20.76 2.95
CA ALA A 181 2.08 -22.05 3.59
C ALA A 181 1.09 -23.08 3.02
N GLU A 182 1.36 -24.37 3.16
CA GLU A 182 0.40 -25.42 2.79
C GLU A 182 -0.80 -25.48 3.76
N HIS A 183 -0.54 -25.17 5.03
CA HIS A 183 -1.51 -25.20 6.11
C HIS A 183 -1.54 -23.86 6.83
N GLN A 184 -2.72 -23.48 7.34
CA GLN A 184 -2.88 -22.23 8.07
C GLN A 184 -1.93 -22.18 9.29
N PRO A 185 -1.15 -21.11 9.47
CA PRO A 185 -0.38 -20.90 10.69
C PRO A 185 -1.29 -20.94 11.92
N ASP A 186 -0.84 -21.59 12.99
CA ASP A 186 -1.60 -21.68 14.24
C ASP A 186 -1.60 -20.31 14.94
N ALA A 187 -2.78 -19.68 15.00
CA ALA A 187 -2.95 -18.36 15.60
C ALA A 187 -2.66 -18.35 17.10
N GLY A 188 -2.95 -19.45 17.82
CA GLY A 188 -2.71 -19.56 19.26
C GLY A 188 -1.21 -19.66 19.56
N GLN A 189 -0.48 -20.50 18.82
CA GLN A 189 0.98 -20.60 18.93
C GLN A 189 1.65 -19.29 18.53
N LEU A 190 1.18 -18.64 17.46
CA LEU A 190 1.66 -17.33 17.04
C LEU A 190 1.41 -16.27 18.12
N ALA A 191 0.24 -16.25 18.77
CA ALA A 191 -0.07 -15.33 19.85
C ALA A 191 0.88 -15.51 21.05
N VAL A 192 1.16 -16.76 21.45
CA VAL A 192 2.09 -17.09 22.54
C VAL A 192 3.50 -16.65 22.19
N GLU A 193 3.98 -17.01 20.98
CA GLU A 193 5.31 -16.64 20.51
C GLU A 193 5.46 -15.12 20.40
N TRP A 194 4.45 -14.44 19.86
CA TRP A 194 4.42 -12.99 19.71
C TRP A 194 4.45 -12.28 21.06
N LYS A 195 3.71 -12.78 22.05
CA LYS A 195 3.76 -12.25 23.43
C LYS A 195 5.12 -12.48 24.09
N ALA A 196 5.74 -13.64 23.86
CA ALA A 196 7.10 -13.91 24.35
C ALA A 196 8.16 -13.00 23.70
N ILE A 197 7.96 -12.57 22.45
CA ILE A 197 8.88 -11.66 21.75
C ILE A 197 8.65 -10.20 22.16
N THR A 198 7.40 -9.76 22.13
CA THR A 198 7.04 -8.35 22.35
C THR A 198 6.98 -7.98 23.83
N GLY A 199 6.68 -8.94 24.71
CA GLY A 199 6.37 -8.69 26.11
C GLY A 199 5.05 -7.96 26.36
N ASP A 200 4.43 -7.32 25.35
CA ASP A 200 3.28 -6.43 25.54
C ASP A 200 2.04 -6.79 24.71
N SER A 201 2.14 -7.60 23.65
CA SER A 201 0.99 -7.97 22.80
C SER A 201 0.90 -9.46 22.53
N HIS A 202 -0.32 -9.99 22.59
CA HIS A 202 -0.68 -11.33 22.11
C HIS A 202 -1.71 -11.25 20.97
N VAL A 203 -2.02 -10.04 20.51
CA VAL A 203 -3.09 -9.79 19.55
C VAL A 203 -2.54 -10.07 18.15
N VAL A 204 -3.06 -11.15 17.57
CA VAL A 204 -2.76 -11.61 16.22
C VAL A 204 -4.05 -12.03 15.53
N ASP A 205 -4.09 -11.92 14.21
CA ASP A 205 -5.16 -12.46 13.36
C ASP A 205 -4.52 -13.34 12.29
N VAL A 206 -5.07 -14.52 12.04
CA VAL A 206 -4.65 -15.42 10.96
C VAL A 206 -5.88 -15.94 10.25
N ARG A 207 -5.98 -15.69 8.95
CA ARG A 207 -7.09 -16.15 8.14
C ARG A 207 -6.67 -16.46 6.71
N LEU A 208 -7.31 -17.47 6.13
CA LEU A 208 -7.13 -17.82 4.72
C LEU A 208 -7.60 -16.67 3.82
N ILE A 209 -6.78 -16.32 2.83
CA ILE A 209 -7.18 -15.44 1.72
C ILE A 209 -7.85 -16.32 0.67
N SER A 210 -9.04 -15.91 0.22
CA SER A 210 -9.78 -16.63 -0.83
C SER A 210 -8.93 -16.82 -2.08
N GLN A 211 -8.93 -18.02 -2.63
CA GLN A 211 -8.26 -18.28 -3.92
C GLN A 211 -9.10 -17.83 -5.12
N GLU A 212 -10.41 -17.68 -4.95
CA GLU A 212 -11.30 -17.15 -5.98
C GLU A 212 -11.12 -15.64 -6.14
N ASP A 213 -10.77 -14.94 -5.06
CA ASP A 213 -10.42 -13.52 -5.07
C ASP A 213 -9.18 -13.23 -4.20
N PRO A 214 -7.98 -13.63 -4.65
CA PRO A 214 -6.73 -13.34 -3.92
C PRO A 214 -6.44 -11.84 -3.86
N ALA A 215 -6.92 -11.09 -4.86
CA ALA A 215 -6.73 -9.65 -4.95
C ALA A 215 -7.32 -8.94 -3.73
N SER A 216 -8.50 -9.34 -3.24
CA SER A 216 -9.10 -8.76 -2.02
C SER A 216 -8.17 -8.84 -0.80
N GLY A 217 -7.57 -10.01 -0.54
CA GLY A 217 -6.66 -10.21 0.58
C GLY A 217 -5.32 -9.50 0.38
N PHE A 218 -4.81 -9.46 -0.84
CA PHE A 218 -3.58 -8.73 -1.14
C PHE A 218 -3.78 -7.22 -1.04
N ILE A 219 -4.94 -6.71 -1.46
CA ILE A 219 -5.33 -5.32 -1.27
C ILE A 219 -5.23 -4.96 0.19
N GLU A 220 -5.64 -5.83 1.12
CA GLU A 220 -5.54 -5.54 2.55
C GLU A 220 -4.10 -5.20 2.96
N VAL A 221 -3.10 -6.01 2.57
CA VAL A 221 -1.69 -5.69 2.87
C VAL A 221 -1.25 -4.40 2.17
N PHE A 222 -1.47 -4.26 0.86
CA PHE A 222 -0.90 -3.14 0.10
C PHE A 222 -1.66 -1.81 0.23
N LYS A 223 -2.92 -1.84 0.69
CA LYS A 223 -3.73 -0.66 1.01
C LYS A 223 -3.16 0.11 2.19
N TYR A 224 -2.46 -0.54 3.11
CA TYR A 224 -2.06 0.08 4.37
C TYR A 224 -0.67 0.71 4.38
N ALA A 225 0.11 0.49 3.31
CA ALA A 225 1.23 1.37 2.98
C ALA A 225 0.79 2.83 2.68
N VAL A 226 -0.54 3.09 2.60
CA VAL A 226 -1.17 4.32 2.12
C VAL A 226 -1.87 5.13 3.23
N LYS A 227 -2.23 4.52 4.36
CA LYS A 227 -3.13 5.12 5.38
C LYS A 227 -2.55 6.27 6.20
N PHE A 228 -1.27 6.58 6.03
CA PHE A 228 -0.63 7.70 6.74
C PHE A 228 -1.31 9.05 6.49
N SER A 229 -2.06 9.18 5.40
CA SER A 229 -2.77 10.40 5.03
C SER A 229 -4.26 10.41 5.33
N ASP A 230 -4.81 9.31 5.87
CA ASP A 230 -6.22 9.21 6.28
C ASP A 230 -6.45 9.65 7.75
N GLN A 231 -5.40 10.20 8.37
CA GLN A 231 -5.37 10.73 9.74
C GLN A 231 -5.26 12.28 9.69
N PRO A 232 -5.35 12.98 10.84
CA PRO A 232 -5.13 14.42 10.88
C PRO A 232 -3.80 14.84 10.26
N GLU A 233 -3.71 16.08 9.76
CA GLU A 233 -2.55 16.60 9.04
C GLU A 233 -1.30 16.57 9.93
N ALA A 234 -1.45 16.93 11.21
CA ALA A 234 -0.40 16.87 12.22
C ALA A 234 0.17 15.45 12.38
N ASP A 235 -0.71 14.45 12.49
CA ASP A 235 -0.31 13.04 12.63
C ASP A 235 0.36 12.53 11.34
N THR A 236 -0.13 12.94 10.17
CA THR A 236 0.46 12.63 8.86
C THR A 236 1.90 13.15 8.77
N VAL A 237 2.11 14.42 9.12
CA VAL A 237 3.44 15.05 9.11
C VAL A 237 4.36 14.42 10.15
N HIS A 238 3.87 14.16 11.36
CA HIS A 238 4.66 13.48 12.41
C HIS A 238 5.08 12.07 11.97
N CYS A 239 4.18 11.29 11.37
CA CYS A 239 4.50 9.99 10.80
C CYS A 239 5.57 10.08 9.72
N TRP A 240 5.45 11.03 8.79
CA TRP A 240 6.46 11.22 7.75
C TRP A 240 7.82 11.61 8.31
N LEU A 241 7.88 12.57 9.24
CA LEU A 241 9.14 12.99 9.87
C LEU A 241 9.83 11.82 10.59
N THR A 242 9.05 11.00 11.28
CA THR A 242 9.54 9.86 12.07
C THR A 242 9.95 8.66 11.22
N LEU A 243 9.20 8.37 10.16
CA LEU A 243 9.31 7.11 9.40
C LEU A 243 9.93 7.28 8.01
N ARG A 244 10.19 8.50 7.54
CA ARG A 244 10.90 8.71 6.27
C ARG A 244 12.25 7.98 6.27
N GLY A 245 12.51 7.27 5.16
CA GLY A 245 13.72 6.45 5.00
C GLY A 245 13.68 5.08 5.67
N LYS A 246 12.63 4.75 6.44
CA LYS A 246 12.43 3.39 6.97
C LYS A 246 11.83 2.47 5.91
N ARG A 247 12.18 1.18 5.98
CA ARG A 247 11.61 0.15 5.12
C ARG A 247 10.24 -0.27 5.68
N LEU A 248 9.17 0.19 5.05
CA LEU A 248 7.78 -0.09 5.47
C LEU A 248 7.12 -1.26 4.74
N VAL A 249 7.80 -1.83 3.74
CA VAL A 249 7.37 -3.04 3.04
C VAL A 249 8.59 -3.94 2.88
N ALA A 250 8.44 -5.21 3.21
CA ALA A 250 9.49 -6.21 3.04
C ALA A 250 8.89 -7.57 2.71
N SER A 251 9.70 -8.44 2.12
CA SER A 251 9.33 -9.81 1.78
C SER A 251 10.38 -10.80 2.22
N ALA A 252 10.05 -12.08 2.24
CA ALA A 252 10.91 -13.21 2.59
C ALA A 252 10.53 -14.47 1.80
N GLY A 253 11.44 -15.43 1.76
CA GLY A 253 11.21 -16.75 1.14
C GLY A 253 10.87 -16.64 -0.35
N CYS A 254 9.91 -17.43 -0.82
CA CYS A 254 9.57 -17.56 -2.24
C CYS A 254 9.01 -16.29 -2.90
N PHE A 255 8.71 -15.22 -2.16
CA PHE A 255 8.43 -13.91 -2.76
C PHE A 255 9.70 -13.15 -3.22
N ARG A 256 10.89 -13.63 -2.90
CA ARG A 256 12.17 -13.05 -3.36
C ARG A 256 12.71 -13.84 -4.55
N GLY A 257 13.31 -13.13 -5.51
CA GLY A 257 13.94 -13.76 -6.68
C GLY A 257 12.96 -14.35 -7.69
N VAL A 258 11.67 -14.00 -7.61
CA VAL A 258 10.67 -14.43 -8.59
C VAL A 258 10.91 -13.69 -9.90
N ASN A 259 11.15 -14.45 -10.96
CA ASN A 259 11.17 -13.95 -12.33
C ASN A 259 9.73 -13.86 -12.81
N VAL A 260 9.23 -12.64 -12.97
CA VAL A 260 7.89 -12.38 -13.51
C VAL A 260 8.02 -12.29 -15.03
N PRO A 261 7.38 -13.18 -15.81
CA PRO A 261 7.41 -13.09 -17.27
C PRO A 261 6.95 -11.75 -17.80
N ASP A 262 7.54 -11.27 -18.90
CA ASP A 262 7.16 -10.02 -19.57
C ASP A 262 5.70 -10.05 -20.08
N GLU A 263 5.12 -11.24 -20.26
CA GLU A 263 3.70 -11.43 -20.60
C GLU A 263 2.74 -11.00 -19.48
N LEU A 264 3.23 -10.94 -18.24
CA LEU A 264 2.53 -10.32 -17.11
C LEU A 264 2.87 -8.82 -16.98
N ASP A 265 3.82 -8.31 -17.78
CA ASP A 265 4.02 -6.87 -17.94
C ASP A 265 2.95 -6.33 -18.90
N ASP A 266 2.24 -5.34 -18.41
CA ASP A 266 0.95 -4.95 -18.93
C ASP A 266 1.06 -4.18 -20.25
N ALA A 267 2.24 -3.90 -20.82
CA ALA A 267 2.42 -2.92 -21.89
C ALA A 267 1.50 -3.16 -23.11
N LEU A 268 0.47 -2.31 -23.28
CA LEU A 268 -0.47 -2.41 -24.40
C LEU A 268 0.06 -1.64 -25.61
N GLU A 269 0.40 -2.36 -26.67
CA GLU A 269 0.66 -1.81 -28.00
C GLU A 269 -0.65 -1.69 -28.82
N LEU A 270 -1.70 -1.16 -28.18
CA LEU A 270 -3.02 -0.98 -28.79
C LEU A 270 -3.31 0.50 -29.08
N PRO A 271 -4.16 0.82 -30.08
CA PRO A 271 -4.65 2.18 -30.28
C PRO A 271 -5.32 2.73 -29.01
N PHE A 272 -5.07 4.01 -28.70
CA PHE A 272 -5.64 4.66 -27.54
C PHE A 272 -6.05 6.11 -27.82
N VAL A 273 -6.98 6.62 -27.03
CA VAL A 273 -7.24 8.05 -26.89
C VAL A 273 -6.66 8.55 -25.56
N THR A 274 -6.14 9.78 -25.53
CA THR A 274 -5.62 10.39 -24.29
C THR A 274 -6.69 11.27 -23.68
N LEU A 275 -7.03 11.01 -22.42
CA LEU A 275 -7.97 11.79 -21.62
C LEU A 275 -7.16 12.60 -20.59
N PHE A 276 -7.06 13.91 -20.81
CA PHE A 276 -6.31 14.80 -19.94
C PHE A 276 -7.24 15.48 -18.93
N TYR A 277 -6.91 15.36 -17.65
CA TYR A 277 -7.65 15.99 -16.56
C TYR A 277 -6.76 17.00 -15.86
N ARG A 278 -7.30 18.20 -15.63
CA ARG A 278 -6.66 19.25 -14.85
C ARG A 278 -7.35 19.38 -13.51
N TYR A 279 -6.57 19.54 -12.45
CA TYR A 279 -7.12 19.81 -11.13
C TYR A 279 -7.57 21.27 -11.03
N LEU A 280 -8.83 21.49 -10.66
CA LEU A 280 -9.38 22.81 -10.37
C LEU A 280 -9.64 22.92 -8.87
N HIS A 281 -8.99 23.88 -8.21
CA HIS A 281 -9.19 24.12 -6.78
C HIS A 281 -10.68 24.34 -6.45
N GLY A 282 -11.17 23.65 -5.42
CA GLY A 282 -12.59 23.68 -5.02
C GLY A 282 -13.54 22.87 -5.89
N ARG A 283 -13.15 22.38 -7.08
CA ARG A 283 -14.00 21.58 -7.98
C ARG A 283 -13.49 20.16 -8.24
N GLY A 284 -12.21 19.89 -8.02
CA GLY A 284 -11.57 18.62 -8.34
C GLY A 284 -11.10 18.54 -9.78
N TYR A 285 -10.83 17.32 -10.26
CA TYR A 285 -10.36 17.11 -11.64
C TYR A 285 -11.46 17.34 -12.66
N SER A 286 -11.16 18.11 -13.70
CA SER A 286 -12.03 18.35 -14.85
C SER A 286 -11.34 17.91 -16.13
N LEU A 287 -12.07 17.26 -17.03
CA LEU A 287 -11.56 16.85 -18.34
C LEU A 287 -11.25 18.10 -19.16
N ASP A 288 -10.00 18.23 -19.59
CA ASP A 288 -9.54 19.29 -20.46
C ASP A 288 -9.98 18.97 -21.90
N ARG A 289 -10.99 19.69 -22.39
CA ARG A 289 -11.52 19.52 -23.75
C ARG A 289 -10.64 20.17 -24.83
N GLY A 290 -9.51 20.77 -24.45
CA GLY A 290 -8.62 21.54 -25.32
C GLY A 290 -7.64 20.75 -26.19
N MET A 291 -7.70 19.41 -26.24
CA MET A 291 -6.83 18.59 -27.11
C MET A 291 -7.63 17.61 -27.97
N GLY A 292 -8.47 18.14 -28.85
CA GLY A 292 -8.74 17.48 -30.13
C GLY A 292 -7.65 17.91 -31.11
N HIS A 293 -6.84 16.98 -31.62
CA HIS A 293 -5.77 17.21 -32.59
C HIS A 293 -4.56 18.03 -32.10
N ARG A 294 -3.49 17.32 -31.69
CA ARG A 294 -2.14 17.71 -32.11
C ARG A 294 -1.64 16.62 -33.07
N PRO A 295 -1.31 16.95 -34.33
CA PRO A 295 -0.68 15.99 -35.24
C PRO A 295 0.68 15.57 -34.68
N MET A 296 1.10 14.36 -35.07
CA MET A 296 2.40 13.76 -34.76
C MET A 296 3.57 14.71 -34.99
#